data_AF-A0A6E8V165-F1
#
_entry.id   AF-A0A6E8V165-F1
#
_cell.length_a   1.000
_cell.length_b   1.000
_cell.length_c   1.000
_cell.angle_alpha   90.00
_cell.angle_beta   90.00
_cell.angle_gamma   90.00
#
_symmetry.space_group_name_H-M   'P 1'
#
loop_
_entity.id
_entity.type
_entity.pdbx_description
1 polymer ?
#
loop_
_entity_poly.entity_id
_entity_poly.type
_entity_poly.pdbx_seq_one_letter_code
_entity_poly.pdbx_strand_id
1 'polypeptide(L)'
;MAALIKGIKLAAQISNRNPAILYTSVRHHGWNKDYKPGKFPESDKDREAAAKKYGLTTAEYQPYPDDGLGYGDYPKLPDVPVEARDPYYPYDFPELKRNLHDTLHAETDFWSEDRFGSAEPLRYEMKTYWLAFLGVMTGCFAVYYWLENYKMFRPVLAKQYPHEGKSHYTFDKK
;
A
#
# COMPACT_ATOMS: atom_id res chain seq x y z
N MET A 1 -52.04 -11.73 24.53
CA MET A 1 -51.06 -12.34 25.47
C MET A 1 -50.69 -13.80 25.15
N ALA A 2 -51.65 -14.69 24.88
CA ALA A 2 -51.34 -16.12 24.66
C ALA A 2 -50.40 -16.42 23.47
N ALA A 3 -50.51 -15.69 22.37
CA ALA A 3 -49.62 -15.84 21.20
C ALA A 3 -48.16 -15.50 21.52
N LEU A 4 -47.95 -14.47 22.35
CA LEU A 4 -46.63 -13.98 22.74
C LEU A 4 -45.93 -15.01 23.65
N ILE A 5 -46.67 -15.59 24.61
CA ILE A 5 -46.17 -16.65 25.49
C ILE A 5 -45.85 -17.93 24.71
N LYS A 6 -46.68 -18.29 23.71
CA LYS A 6 -46.41 -19.44 22.83
C LYS A 6 -45.18 -19.22 21.96
N GLY A 7 -44.97 -18.00 21.45
CA GLY A 7 -43.78 -17.63 20.69
C GLY A 7 -42.49 -17.76 21.52
N ILE A 8 -42.51 -17.30 22.77
CA ILE A 8 -41.36 -17.43 23.69
C ILE A 8 -41.05 -18.90 23.99
N LYS A 9 -42.07 -19.74 24.25
CA LYS A 9 -41.87 -21.18 24.50
C LYS A 9 -41.30 -21.90 23.29
N LEU A 10 -41.74 -21.56 22.08
CA LEU A 10 -41.20 -22.10 20.84
C LEU A 10 -39.72 -21.71 20.67
N ALA A 11 -39.39 -20.43 20.87
CA ALA A 11 -38.02 -19.94 20.80
C ALA A 11 -37.11 -20.63 21.84
N ALA A 12 -37.59 -20.84 23.06
CA ALA A 12 -36.87 -21.58 24.10
C ALA A 12 -36.66 -23.05 23.75
N GLN A 13 -37.66 -23.72 23.15
CA GLN A 13 -37.50 -25.10 22.68
C GLN A 13 -36.49 -25.22 21.53
N ILE A 14 -36.49 -24.28 20.58
CA ILE A 14 -35.54 -24.26 19.45
C ILE A 14 -34.12 -24.01 19.98
N SER A 15 -33.98 -23.03 20.87
CA SER A 15 -32.73 -22.72 21.58
C SER A 15 -32.13 -23.94 22.29
N ASN A 16 -32.94 -24.65 23.07
CA ASN A 16 -32.47 -25.81 23.84
C ASN A 16 -32.17 -27.03 22.97
N ARG A 17 -32.82 -27.17 21.80
CA ARG A 17 -32.57 -28.28 20.86
C ARG A 17 -31.28 -28.11 20.07
N ASN A 18 -30.95 -26.87 19.71
CA ASN A 18 -29.73 -26.57 18.97
C ASN A 18 -29.11 -25.25 19.45
N PRO A 19 -28.31 -25.29 20.52
CA PRO A 19 -27.72 -24.08 21.10
C PRO A 19 -26.80 -23.37 20.11
N ALA A 20 -26.28 -24.08 19.09
CA ALA A 20 -25.43 -23.50 18.07
C ALA A 20 -26.13 -22.37 17.29
N ILE A 21 -27.46 -22.43 17.10
CA ILE A 21 -28.20 -21.38 16.39
C ILE A 21 -28.13 -20.05 17.16
N LEU A 22 -28.29 -20.10 18.49
CA LEU A 22 -28.16 -18.90 19.33
C LEU A 22 -26.72 -18.40 19.39
N TYR A 23 -25.75 -19.31 19.54
CA TYR A 23 -24.34 -18.93 19.52
C TYR A 23 -23.96 -18.26 18.20
N THR A 24 -24.47 -18.78 17.07
CA THR A 24 -24.23 -18.23 15.73
C THR A 24 -24.93 -16.87 15.57
N SER A 25 -26.18 -16.74 16.00
CA SER A 25 -26.87 -15.45 15.93
C SER A 25 -26.20 -14.38 16.78
N VAL A 26 -25.75 -14.71 18.00
CA VAL A 26 -25.06 -13.76 18.88
C VAL A 26 -23.66 -13.40 18.33
N ARG A 27 -22.91 -14.37 17.79
CA ARG A 27 -21.59 -14.12 17.18
C ARG A 27 -21.65 -13.28 15.91
N HIS A 28 -22.74 -13.37 15.14
CA HIS A 28 -22.91 -12.59 13.91
C HIS A 28 -23.79 -11.34 14.08
N HIS A 29 -24.33 -11.09 15.27
CA HIS A 29 -25.14 -9.90 15.53
C HIS A 29 -24.24 -8.67 15.63
N GLY A 30 -24.41 -7.74 14.68
CA GLY A 30 -24.05 -6.32 14.86
C GLY A 30 -22.75 -5.85 14.23
N TRP A 31 -21.75 -6.72 14.00
CA TRP A 31 -20.43 -6.19 13.65
C TRP A 31 -20.33 -5.60 12.23
N ASN A 32 -20.99 -6.22 11.25
CA ASN A 32 -20.84 -5.81 9.85
C ASN A 32 -21.90 -4.84 9.34
N LYS A 33 -23.11 -4.81 9.89
CA LYS A 33 -24.20 -4.05 9.24
C LYS A 33 -24.11 -2.55 9.49
N ASP A 34 -23.72 -2.18 10.70
CA ASP A 34 -23.71 -0.78 11.15
C ASP A 34 -22.41 -0.07 10.75
N TYR A 35 -21.31 -0.82 10.63
CA TYR A 35 -19.98 -0.30 10.29
C TYR A 35 -19.59 -0.49 8.81
N LYS A 36 -20.34 -1.30 8.03
CA LYS A 36 -20.01 -1.52 6.60
C LYS A 36 -20.15 -0.23 5.79
N PRO A 37 -19.17 0.11 4.94
CA PRO A 37 -19.27 1.24 4.02
C PRO A 37 -20.55 1.20 3.16
N GLY A 38 -21.17 2.36 3.02
CA GLY A 38 -22.42 2.61 2.31
C GLY A 38 -22.22 3.24 0.94
N LYS A 39 -23.30 3.81 0.41
CA LYS A 39 -23.27 4.60 -0.83
C LYS A 39 -22.76 6.01 -0.56
N PHE A 40 -22.30 6.69 -1.61
CA PHE A 40 -21.87 8.08 -1.51
C PHE A 40 -22.95 8.97 -0.86
N PRO A 41 -22.60 9.80 0.14
CA PRO A 41 -23.56 10.67 0.81
C PRO A 41 -23.91 11.89 -0.06
N GLU A 42 -25.14 11.96 -0.56
CA GLU A 42 -25.62 13.08 -1.37
C GLU A 42 -26.18 14.24 -0.53
N SER A 43 -26.72 13.94 0.65
CA SER A 43 -27.36 14.92 1.54
C SER A 43 -26.47 15.28 2.73
N ASP A 44 -26.63 16.49 3.26
CA ASP A 44 -25.94 16.93 4.48
C ASP A 44 -26.23 16.02 5.68
N LYS A 45 -27.47 15.52 5.80
CA LYS A 45 -27.85 14.59 6.86
C LYS A 45 -27.15 13.24 6.72
N ASP A 46 -26.97 12.79 5.48
CA ASP A 46 -26.29 11.52 5.20
C ASP A 46 -24.79 11.67 5.46
N ARG A 47 -24.24 12.84 5.16
CA ARG A 47 -22.86 13.22 5.49
C ARG A 47 -22.63 13.27 7.01
N GLU A 48 -23.56 13.85 7.78
CA GLU A 48 -23.51 13.84 9.25
C GLU A 48 -23.58 12.43 9.83
N ALA A 49 -24.46 11.58 9.29
CA ALA A 49 -24.59 10.19 9.71
C ALA A 49 -23.32 9.37 9.37
N ALA A 50 -22.73 9.59 8.19
CA ALA A 50 -21.49 8.95 7.78
C ALA A 50 -20.30 9.42 8.63
N ALA A 51 -20.15 10.72 8.86
CA ALA A 51 -19.11 11.26 9.73
C ALA A 51 -19.18 10.63 11.13
N LYS A 52 -20.39 10.57 11.72
CA LYS A 52 -20.62 9.92 13.02
C LYS A 52 -20.28 8.42 13.02
N LYS A 53 -20.61 7.70 11.94
CA LYS A 53 -20.30 6.27 11.78
C LYS A 53 -18.78 6.02 11.79
N TYR A 54 -18.01 6.91 11.18
CA TYR A 54 -16.55 6.85 11.14
C TYR A 54 -15.87 7.56 12.31
N GLY A 55 -16.62 8.11 13.28
CA GLY A 55 -16.03 8.83 14.42
C GLY A 55 -15.34 10.15 14.06
N LEU A 56 -15.63 10.70 12.88
CA LEU A 56 -15.07 11.95 12.38
C LEU A 56 -16.02 13.12 12.63
N THR A 57 -15.48 14.33 12.72
CA THR A 57 -16.31 15.54 12.70
C THR A 57 -16.83 15.79 11.27
N THR A 58 -17.95 16.49 11.15
CA THR A 58 -18.53 16.84 9.83
C THR A 58 -17.62 17.70 8.98
N ALA A 59 -16.71 18.46 9.60
CA ALA A 59 -15.72 19.30 8.93
C ALA A 59 -14.52 18.51 8.40
N GLU A 60 -14.10 17.47 9.13
CA GLU A 60 -12.99 16.59 8.72
C GLU A 60 -13.45 15.48 7.77
N TYR A 61 -14.73 15.11 7.83
CA TYR A 61 -15.28 14.09 6.95
C TYR A 61 -15.39 14.62 5.51
N GLN A 62 -14.53 14.09 4.65
CA GLN A 62 -14.57 14.29 3.22
C GLN A 62 -14.67 12.93 2.52
N PRO A 63 -15.73 12.61 1.78
CA PRO A 63 -15.78 11.39 0.99
C PRO A 63 -14.90 11.49 -0.27
N TYR A 64 -14.52 10.34 -0.83
CA TYR A 64 -13.93 10.29 -2.17
C TYR A 64 -14.94 10.78 -3.23
N PRO A 65 -14.48 11.36 -4.35
CA PRO A 65 -15.36 11.76 -5.45
C PRO A 65 -16.11 10.56 -6.03
N ASP A 66 -17.36 10.77 -6.45
CA ASP A 66 -18.23 9.74 -7.02
C ASP A 66 -17.91 9.49 -8.51
N ASP A 67 -16.71 8.96 -8.75
CA ASP A 67 -16.22 8.63 -10.11
C ASP A 67 -16.57 7.18 -10.52
N GLY A 68 -17.43 6.49 -9.77
CA GLY A 68 -17.77 5.09 -10.01
C GLY A 68 -16.66 4.09 -9.63
N LEU A 69 -15.59 4.54 -8.94
CA LEU A 69 -14.50 3.69 -8.43
C LEU A 69 -14.92 2.78 -7.25
N GLY A 70 -16.10 3.03 -6.67
CA GLY A 70 -16.70 2.14 -5.67
C GLY A 70 -16.31 2.44 -4.21
N TYR A 71 -15.72 3.60 -3.91
CA TYR A 71 -15.39 4.01 -2.54
C TYR A 71 -16.62 4.27 -1.65
N GLY A 72 -17.74 4.72 -2.23
CA GLY A 72 -18.98 4.92 -1.49
C GLY A 72 -18.91 6.05 -0.46
N ASP A 73 -19.26 5.76 0.79
CA ASP A 73 -19.18 6.71 1.93
C ASP A 73 -17.83 6.69 2.66
N TYR A 74 -16.80 6.02 2.14
CA TYR A 74 -15.54 5.92 2.86
C TYR A 74 -14.83 7.29 2.95
N PRO A 75 -14.31 7.69 4.12
CA PRO A 75 -13.63 8.96 4.27
C PRO A 75 -12.28 8.96 3.56
N LYS A 76 -12.01 10.02 2.81
CA LYS A 76 -10.71 10.35 2.25
C LYS A 76 -9.85 10.98 3.33
N LEU A 77 -8.99 10.16 3.92
CA LEU A 77 -7.98 10.60 4.87
C LEU A 77 -6.81 11.29 4.12
N PRO A 78 -5.99 12.08 4.82
CA PRO A 78 -4.80 12.67 4.22
C PRO A 78 -3.80 11.59 3.82
N ASP A 79 -3.21 11.76 2.63
CA ASP A 79 -2.21 10.87 2.02
C ASP A 79 -0.84 11.00 2.73
N VAL A 80 -0.79 10.60 4.00
CA VAL A 80 0.37 10.70 4.88
C VAL A 80 0.83 9.30 5.28
N PRO A 81 2.12 8.97 5.15
CA PRO A 81 2.64 7.66 5.54
C PRO A 81 2.52 7.44 7.04
N VAL A 82 2.32 6.19 7.44
CA VAL A 82 2.26 5.80 8.86
C VAL A 82 3.56 6.16 9.60
N GLU A 83 4.69 6.17 8.90
CA GLU A 83 5.99 6.56 9.46
C GLU A 83 5.98 7.99 10.04
N ALA A 84 5.20 8.91 9.46
CA ALA A 84 5.09 10.30 9.91
C ALA A 84 4.33 10.49 11.22
N ARG A 85 3.70 9.44 11.75
CA ARG A 85 3.04 9.46 13.06
C ARG A 85 4.08 9.47 14.18
N ASP A 86 3.74 10.06 15.32
CA ASP A 86 4.65 10.20 16.46
C ASP A 86 5.07 8.83 17.02
N PRO A 87 6.35 8.42 16.94
CA PRO A 87 6.79 7.12 17.42
C PRO A 87 6.75 6.98 18.95
N TYR A 88 6.64 8.08 19.71
CA TYR A 88 6.65 8.06 21.17
C TYR A 88 5.25 7.98 21.78
N TYR A 89 4.20 8.19 20.99
CA TYR A 89 2.84 8.07 21.46
C TYR A 89 2.49 6.59 21.74
N PRO A 90 1.89 6.27 22.90
CA PRO A 90 1.54 4.90 23.26
C PRO A 90 0.27 4.44 22.53
N TYR A 91 0.41 4.06 21.26
CA TYR A 91 -0.69 3.52 20.46
C TYR A 91 -1.22 2.19 20.98
N ASP A 92 -2.52 1.93 20.78
CA ASP A 92 -3.12 0.62 21.06
C ASP A 92 -2.50 -0.50 20.20
N PHE A 93 -2.14 -0.17 18.94
CA PHE A 93 -1.40 -1.04 18.04
C PHE A 93 -0.05 -0.38 17.68
N PRO A 94 1.01 -0.58 18.49
CA PRO A 94 2.31 0.05 18.27
C PRO A 94 2.92 -0.27 16.91
N GLU A 95 2.76 -1.50 16.43
CA GLU A 95 3.28 -1.97 15.14
C GLU A 95 2.70 -1.22 13.93
N LEU A 96 1.51 -0.64 14.09
CA LEU A 96 0.80 0.09 13.03
C LEU A 96 0.66 1.59 13.35
N LYS A 97 1.23 2.04 14.48
CA LYS A 97 1.10 3.39 15.03
C LYS A 97 -0.35 3.92 14.98
N ARG A 98 -1.33 3.10 15.40
CA ARG A 98 -2.76 3.48 15.40
C ARG A 98 -3.49 3.09 16.67
N ASN A 99 -4.59 3.79 16.94
CA ASN A 99 -5.49 3.48 18.04
C ASN A 99 -6.67 2.60 17.60
N LEU A 100 -7.33 2.01 18.58
CA LEU A 100 -8.60 1.33 18.39
C LEU A 100 -9.67 2.36 17.99
N HIS A 101 -10.47 2.02 16.99
CA HIS A 101 -11.50 2.89 16.40
C HIS A 101 -11.00 4.06 15.53
N ASP A 102 -9.69 4.19 15.30
CA ASP A 102 -9.19 5.08 14.25
C ASP A 102 -9.69 4.62 12.88
N THR A 103 -10.11 5.58 12.04
CA THR A 103 -10.41 5.34 10.64
C THR A 103 -9.14 4.95 9.89
N LEU A 104 -9.24 3.91 9.08
CA LEU A 104 -8.13 3.44 8.26
C LEU A 104 -8.10 4.20 6.93
N HIS A 105 -6.92 4.41 6.36
CA HIS A 105 -6.82 4.94 5.01
C HIS A 105 -7.35 3.89 4.00
N ALA A 106 -7.97 4.31 2.90
CA ALA A 106 -8.47 3.36 1.90
C ALA A 106 -7.33 2.46 1.36
N GLU A 107 -6.17 3.07 1.16
CA GLU A 107 -4.91 2.43 0.74
C GLU A 107 -3.95 2.27 1.93
N THR A 108 -4.42 1.74 3.05
CA THR A 108 -3.57 1.50 4.25
C THR A 108 -2.41 0.56 3.95
N ASP A 109 -2.58 -0.36 2.99
CA ASP A 109 -1.53 -1.26 2.54
C ASP A 109 -0.40 -0.52 1.84
N PHE A 110 -0.69 0.54 1.08
CA PHE A 110 0.31 1.37 0.39
C PHE A 110 1.05 2.31 1.34
N TRP A 111 0.32 2.97 2.26
CA TRP A 111 0.86 3.93 3.24
C TRP A 111 1.43 3.29 4.51
N SER A 112 1.59 1.98 4.50
CA SER A 112 2.22 1.20 5.57
C SER A 112 3.68 1.62 5.78
N GLU A 113 4.16 1.45 7.01
CA GLU A 113 5.50 1.90 7.43
C GLU A 113 6.64 1.22 6.65
N ASP A 114 6.41 0.02 6.12
CA ASP A 114 7.38 -0.78 5.36
C ASP A 114 7.38 -0.48 3.86
N ARG A 115 6.48 0.37 3.36
CA ARG A 115 6.29 0.57 1.91
C ARG A 115 6.66 1.97 1.44
N PHE A 116 5.69 2.87 1.37
CA PHE A 116 5.84 4.13 0.66
C PHE A 116 5.68 5.34 1.57
N GLY A 117 6.58 6.30 1.38
CA GLY A 117 6.60 7.58 2.08
C GLY A 117 7.77 7.67 3.05
N SER A 118 8.00 8.89 3.55
CA SER A 118 8.91 9.13 4.65
C SER A 118 8.34 10.22 5.54
N ALA A 119 8.62 10.16 6.84
CA ALA A 119 8.28 11.21 7.79
C ALA A 119 9.06 12.51 7.53
N GLU A 120 10.30 12.39 7.05
CA GLU A 120 11.20 13.53 6.92
C GLU A 120 10.98 14.28 5.62
N PRO A 121 10.90 15.62 5.64
CA PRO A 121 10.87 16.40 4.42
C PRO A 121 12.20 16.23 3.67
N LEU A 122 12.12 16.13 2.35
CA LEU A 122 13.30 16.05 1.50
C LEU A 122 14.17 17.31 1.68
N ARG A 123 15.48 17.10 1.87
CA ARG A 123 16.44 18.21 2.01
C ARG A 123 16.51 19.10 0.76
N TYR A 124 16.35 18.50 -0.42
CA TYR A 124 16.30 19.19 -1.71
C TYR A 124 15.05 18.76 -2.47
N GLU A 125 14.62 19.53 -3.47
CA GLU A 125 13.50 19.11 -4.30
C GLU A 125 13.81 17.77 -5.01
N MET A 126 12.78 16.94 -5.18
CA MET A 126 12.89 15.63 -5.85
C MET A 126 13.53 15.74 -7.25
N LYS A 127 13.26 16.86 -7.95
CA LYS A 127 13.84 17.17 -9.26
C LYS A 127 15.37 17.27 -9.22
N THR A 128 15.94 17.80 -8.14
CA THR A 128 17.39 17.93 -7.98
C THR A 128 18.05 16.57 -7.85
N TYR A 129 17.47 15.65 -7.07
CA TYR A 129 17.97 14.28 -6.95
C TYR A 129 17.93 13.54 -8.29
N TRP A 130 16.80 13.62 -9.00
CA TRP A 130 16.66 13.00 -10.33
C TRP A 130 17.63 13.59 -11.35
N LEU A 131 17.80 14.91 -11.37
CA LEU A 131 18.72 15.57 -12.30
C LEU A 131 20.17 15.17 -12.00
N ALA A 132 20.56 15.09 -10.72
CA ALA A 132 21.89 14.64 -10.33
C ALA A 132 22.11 13.18 -10.74
N PHE A 133 21.17 12.28 -10.42
CA PHE A 133 21.26 10.86 -10.77
C PHE A 133 21.33 10.66 -12.29
N LEU A 134 20.37 11.20 -13.03
CA LEU A 134 20.31 11.06 -14.49
C LEU A 134 21.50 11.77 -15.16
N GLY A 135 21.94 12.91 -14.62
CA GLY A 135 23.12 13.63 -15.10
C GLY A 135 24.39 12.79 -14.99
N VAL A 136 24.63 12.15 -13.83
CA VAL A 136 25.78 11.26 -13.65
C VAL A 136 25.67 10.04 -14.56
N MET A 137 24.52 9.35 -14.59
CA MET A 137 24.33 8.15 -15.41
C MET A 137 24.50 8.44 -16.90
N THR A 138 23.94 9.54 -17.38
CA THR A 138 24.05 9.99 -18.78
C THR A 138 25.47 10.44 -19.08
N GLY A 139 26.13 11.14 -18.15
CA GLY A 139 27.54 11.53 -18.27
C GLY A 139 28.46 10.31 -18.40
N CYS A 140 28.30 9.31 -17.54
CA CYS A 140 29.03 8.04 -17.64
C CYS A 140 28.79 7.35 -18.97
N PHE A 141 27.53 7.29 -19.43
CA PHE A 141 27.18 6.69 -20.71
C PHE A 141 27.79 7.45 -21.90
N ALA A 142 27.76 8.78 -21.87
CA ALA A 142 28.34 9.62 -22.91
C ALA A 142 29.86 9.46 -22.99
N VAL A 143 30.56 9.41 -21.84
CA VAL A 143 32.00 9.15 -21.78
C VAL A 143 32.32 7.75 -22.30
N TYR A 144 31.54 6.74 -21.92
CA TYR A 144 31.69 5.38 -22.44
C TYR A 144 31.57 5.34 -23.98
N TYR A 145 30.53 5.96 -24.53
CA TYR A 145 30.33 6.02 -25.98
C TYR A 145 31.45 6.80 -26.69
N TRP A 146 31.92 7.90 -26.10
CA TRP A 146 33.00 8.70 -26.68
C TRP A 146 34.35 7.96 -26.70
N LEU A 147 34.64 7.19 -25.65
CA LEU A 147 35.87 6.39 -25.53
C LEU A 147 35.85 5.10 -26.34
N GLU A 148 34.73 4.75 -26.98
CA GLU A 148 34.62 3.54 -27.82
C GLU A 148 35.63 3.53 -28.98
N ASN A 149 36.03 4.70 -29.48
CA ASN A 149 37.08 4.84 -30.50
C ASN A 149 38.51 4.72 -29.93
N TYR A 150 38.68 4.85 -28.61
CA TYR A 150 39.97 4.88 -27.91
C TYR A 150 40.10 3.70 -26.94
N LYS A 151 39.92 2.48 -27.46
CA LYS A 151 40.03 1.28 -26.64
C LYS A 151 41.49 1.03 -26.25
N MET A 152 41.73 0.94 -24.95
CA MET A 152 43.00 0.45 -24.45
C MET A 152 43.09 -1.06 -24.72
N PHE A 153 44.08 -1.47 -25.51
CA PHE A 153 44.40 -2.87 -25.73
C PHE A 153 45.78 -3.18 -25.16
N ARG A 154 45.99 -4.45 -24.80
CA ARG A 154 47.34 -4.91 -24.44
C ARG A 154 48.13 -5.09 -25.73
N PRO A 155 49.41 -4.64 -25.82
CA PRO A 155 50.23 -4.78 -27.02
C PRO A 155 50.71 -6.23 -27.18
N VAL A 156 49.75 -7.14 -27.36
CA VAL A 156 49.95 -8.57 -27.56
C VAL A 156 49.28 -8.97 -28.87
N LEU A 157 49.85 -9.97 -29.53
CA LEU A 157 49.24 -10.57 -30.72
C LEU A 157 47.89 -11.20 -30.37
N ALA A 158 47.01 -11.30 -31.37
CA ALA A 158 45.76 -12.02 -31.23
C ALA A 158 46.03 -13.46 -30.74
N LYS A 159 45.20 -13.95 -29.82
CA LYS A 159 45.35 -15.29 -29.25
C LYS A 159 45.31 -16.32 -30.37
N GLN A 160 46.41 -17.06 -30.50
CA GLN A 160 46.52 -18.16 -31.46
C GLN A 160 45.79 -19.38 -30.90
N TYR A 161 44.96 -20.00 -31.72
CA TYR A 161 44.28 -21.25 -31.40
C TYR A 161 44.76 -22.32 -32.36
N PRO A 162 45.03 -23.56 -31.91
CA PRO A 162 45.37 -24.65 -32.81
C PRO A 162 44.20 -24.88 -33.76
N HIS A 163 44.41 -24.60 -35.05
CA HIS A 163 43.46 -24.85 -36.12
C HIS A 163 44.18 -25.54 -37.26
N GLU A 164 43.56 -26.56 -37.84
CA GLU A 164 44.14 -27.29 -38.97
C GLU A 164 44.41 -26.32 -40.13
N GLY A 165 45.66 -26.30 -40.61
CA GLY A 165 46.06 -25.51 -41.77
C GLY A 165 46.60 -24.10 -41.51
N LYS A 166 46.65 -23.60 -40.26
CA LYS A 166 47.30 -22.31 -39.95
C LYS A 166 48.58 -22.53 -39.14
N SER A 167 49.73 -22.37 -39.81
CA SER A 167 51.03 -22.38 -39.13
C SER A 167 51.24 -21.06 -38.40
N HIS A 168 51.47 -21.13 -37.09
CA HIS A 168 51.55 -19.97 -36.21
C HIS A 168 52.98 -19.53 -35.84
N TYR A 169 53.98 -20.26 -36.33
CA TYR A 169 55.40 -20.03 -36.06
C TYR A 169 56.16 -19.94 -37.39
N THR A 170 56.94 -18.86 -37.59
CA THR A 170 57.85 -18.67 -38.74
C THR A 170 59.29 -18.55 -38.24
N PHE A 171 59.75 -19.53 -37.46
CA PHE A 171 61.14 -19.56 -36.97
C PHE A 171 62.14 -20.11 -38.00
N ASP A 172 61.67 -20.64 -39.14
CA ASP A 172 62.54 -21.15 -40.18
C ASP A 172 62.83 -20.08 -41.23
N LYS A 173 64.12 -19.77 -41.43
CA LYS A 173 64.60 -18.95 -42.54
C LYS A 173 64.28 -19.66 -43.86
N LYS A 174 63.73 -18.91 -44.83
CA LYS A 174 63.68 -19.32 -46.24
C LYS A 174 65.08 -19.58 -46.79
#